data_AF-A0A968XL48-F1
#
_entry.id   AF-A0A968XL48-F1
#
_cell.length_a   1.000
_cell.length_b   1.000
_cell.length_c   1.000
_cell.angle_alpha   90.00
_cell.angle_beta   90.00
_cell.angle_gamma   90.00
#
_symmetry.space_group_name_H-M   'P 1'
#
loop_
_entity.id
_entity.type
_entity.pdbx_description
1 polymer ?
#
loop_
_entity_poly.entity_id
_entity_poly.type
_entity_poly.pdbx_seq_one_letter_code
_entity_poly.pdbx_strand_id
1 'polypeptide(L)'
;MIADRKLRFLFICDEVREINKHFPAIQELMAEASVTGRKEGLVTILFSQAYEHFTGTPERPNVSGIDLVKNSGVKIIGKQIGGFERLADDCELSKETIAAVRAINNQYGSYTQWVMVLGSGNDKIIEMAEVHASPAMLWANTNDTNEANARRLLENLRPDLPLAFIVSWLANKYPCGLTAVGLTNLLEEDLAELNIGGNL
;
A
#
# COMPACT_ATOMS: atom_id res chain seq x y z
N MET A 1 -39.85 -0.33 14.09
CA MET A 1 -39.00 -1.15 13.19
C MET A 1 -37.57 -0.70 13.37
N ILE A 2 -36.73 -1.52 13.99
CA ILE A 2 -35.27 -1.33 13.95
C ILE A 2 -34.86 -1.92 12.60
N ALA A 3 -34.33 -1.10 11.70
CA ALA A 3 -33.77 -1.59 10.45
C ALA A 3 -32.67 -2.59 10.79
N ASP A 4 -32.79 -3.81 10.28
CA ASP A 4 -31.79 -4.87 10.43
C ASP A 4 -30.47 -4.37 9.82
N ARG A 5 -29.55 -3.91 10.68
CA ARG A 5 -28.29 -3.29 10.25
C ARG A 5 -27.39 -4.44 9.79
N LYS A 6 -27.44 -4.75 8.50
CA LYS A 6 -26.59 -5.78 7.89
C LYS A 6 -25.12 -5.46 8.21
N LEU A 7 -24.52 -6.28 9.06
CA LEU A 7 -23.14 -6.13 9.49
C LEU A 7 -22.23 -6.21 8.26
N ARG A 8 -21.31 -5.25 8.11
CA ARG A 8 -20.36 -5.22 7.00
C ARG A 8 -19.05 -5.82 7.45
N PHE A 9 -18.55 -6.78 6.69
CA PHE A 9 -17.29 -7.45 6.97
C PHE A 9 -16.24 -7.03 5.95
N LEU A 10 -15.02 -6.78 6.41
CA LEU A 10 -13.85 -6.58 5.57
C LEU A 10 -12.96 -7.80 5.73
N PHE A 11 -12.78 -8.54 4.64
CA PHE A 11 -11.90 -9.69 4.57
C PHE A 11 -10.65 -9.34 3.77
N ILE A 12 -9.49 -9.46 4.40
CA ILE A 12 -8.21 -9.08 3.79
C ILE A 12 -7.33 -10.33 3.71
N CYS A 13 -6.80 -10.59 2.52
CA CYS A 13 -5.83 -11.63 2.27
C CYS A 13 -4.56 -11.01 1.70
N ASP A 14 -3.48 -11.07 2.46
CA ASP A 14 -2.15 -10.81 1.94
C ASP A 14 -1.49 -12.12 1.46
N GLU A 15 -0.59 -12.00 0.50
CA GLU A 15 0.16 -13.11 -0.09
C GLU A 15 -0.71 -14.28 -0.55
N VAL A 16 -1.62 -14.02 -1.50
CA VAL A 16 -2.56 -15.01 -2.07
C VAL A 16 -1.85 -16.26 -2.62
N ARG A 17 -0.58 -16.14 -3.02
CA ARG A 17 0.27 -17.27 -3.40
C ARG A 17 0.36 -18.33 -2.30
N GLU A 18 0.62 -17.91 -1.07
CA GLU A 18 0.79 -18.82 0.07
C GLU A 18 -0.56 -19.36 0.53
N ILE A 19 -1.62 -18.54 0.42
CA ILE A 19 -3.00 -18.99 0.67
C ILE A 19 -3.37 -20.16 -0.23
N ASN A 20 -3.12 -20.04 -1.54
CA ASN A 20 -3.42 -21.10 -2.50
C ASN A 20 -2.62 -22.39 -2.27
N LYS A 21 -1.45 -22.31 -1.62
CA LYS A 21 -0.64 -23.50 -1.31
C LYS A 21 -1.10 -24.21 -0.03
N HIS A 22 -1.50 -23.44 0.98
CA HIS A 22 -1.59 -23.95 2.35
C HIS A 22 -3.00 -23.94 2.93
N PHE A 23 -3.93 -23.15 2.36
CA PHE A 23 -5.22 -22.86 2.98
C PHE A 23 -6.40 -23.02 1.99
N PRO A 24 -6.75 -24.25 1.60
CA PRO A 24 -7.82 -24.51 0.61
C PRO A 24 -9.18 -23.97 1.03
N ALA A 25 -9.52 -24.01 2.33
CA ALA A 25 -10.79 -23.46 2.82
C ALA A 25 -10.88 -21.93 2.64
N ILE A 26 -9.74 -21.21 2.70
CA ILE A 26 -9.72 -19.76 2.44
C ILE A 26 -9.91 -19.50 0.95
N GLN A 27 -9.35 -20.34 0.08
CA GLN A 27 -9.56 -20.24 -1.36
C GLN A 27 -11.05 -20.42 -1.73
N GLU A 28 -11.74 -21.37 -1.10
CA GLU A 28 -13.19 -21.55 -1.26
C GLU A 28 -13.96 -20.30 -0.81
N LEU A 29 -13.62 -19.74 0.36
CA LEU A 29 -14.21 -18.51 0.85
C LEU A 29 -13.98 -17.33 -0.12
N MET A 30 -12.78 -17.20 -0.69
CA MET A 30 -12.49 -16.14 -1.67
C MET A 30 -13.33 -16.28 -2.94
N ALA A 31 -13.51 -17.52 -3.42
CA ALA A 31 -14.35 -17.80 -4.58
C ALA A 31 -15.83 -17.50 -4.30
N GLU A 32 -16.34 -17.93 -3.14
CA GLU A 32 -17.73 -17.66 -2.74
C GLU A 32 -17.98 -16.16 -2.53
N ALA A 33 -17.07 -15.47 -1.83
CA ALA A 33 -17.14 -14.03 -1.58
C ALA A 33 -17.18 -13.21 -2.88
N SER A 34 -16.53 -13.69 -3.95
CA SER A 34 -16.55 -13.03 -5.26
C SER A 34 -17.94 -13.00 -5.91
N VAL A 35 -18.79 -13.99 -5.58
CA VAL A 35 -20.13 -14.15 -6.17
C VAL A 35 -21.22 -13.60 -5.24
N THR A 36 -21.14 -13.91 -3.94
CA THR A 36 -22.23 -13.64 -2.97
C THR A 36 -21.90 -12.51 -2.00
N GLY A 37 -20.63 -12.12 -1.88
CA GLY A 37 -20.16 -11.19 -0.85
C GLY A 37 -20.87 -9.84 -0.86
N ARG A 38 -21.17 -9.29 -2.05
CA ARG A 38 -21.95 -8.04 -2.19
C ARG A 38 -23.33 -8.13 -1.54
N LYS A 39 -24.00 -9.28 -1.67
CA LYS A 39 -25.33 -9.49 -1.08
C LYS A 39 -25.23 -9.60 0.43
N GLU A 40 -24.14 -10.18 0.94
CA GLU A 40 -23.91 -10.41 2.36
C GLU A 40 -23.19 -9.28 3.11
N GLY A 41 -22.88 -8.16 2.43
CA GLY A 41 -22.19 -7.03 3.05
C GLY A 41 -20.69 -7.28 3.29
N LEU A 42 -20.12 -8.26 2.59
CA LEU A 42 -18.70 -8.60 2.62
C LEU A 42 -17.93 -7.84 1.54
N VAL A 43 -16.84 -7.18 1.93
CA VAL A 43 -15.83 -6.58 1.06
C VAL A 43 -14.56 -7.38 1.17
N THR A 44 -13.98 -7.75 0.03
CA THR A 44 -12.74 -8.53 -0.02
C THR A 44 -11.61 -7.70 -0.62
N ILE A 45 -10.46 -7.67 0.04
CA ILE A 45 -9.22 -7.07 -0.47
C ILE A 45 -8.16 -8.16 -0.55
N LEU A 46 -7.56 -8.32 -1.72
CA LEU A 46 -6.60 -9.38 -2.01
C LEU A 46 -5.29 -8.76 -2.51
N PHE A 47 -4.17 -9.16 -1.93
CA PHE A 47 -2.85 -8.70 -2.31
C PHE A 47 -2.00 -9.86 -2.86
N SER A 48 -1.24 -9.55 -3.90
CA SER A 48 -0.33 -10.48 -4.53
C SER A 48 0.70 -9.74 -5.38
N GLN A 49 1.90 -10.31 -5.49
CA GLN A 49 2.98 -9.79 -6.30
C GLN A 49 2.85 -10.14 -7.80
N ALA A 50 2.09 -11.19 -8.13
CA ALA A 50 1.93 -11.68 -9.50
C ALA A 50 0.47 -11.97 -9.81
N TYR A 51 0.07 -11.73 -11.06
CA TYR A 51 -1.29 -11.98 -11.55
C TYR A 51 -1.63 -13.48 -11.52
N GLU A 52 -0.64 -14.31 -11.86
CA GLU A 52 -0.73 -15.77 -11.91
C GLU A 52 -1.03 -16.40 -10.56
N HIS A 53 -0.75 -15.70 -9.45
CA HIS A 53 -1.17 -16.18 -8.14
C HIS A 53 -2.69 -16.20 -8.00
N PHE A 54 -3.42 -15.33 -8.71
CA PHE A 54 -4.87 -15.42 -8.79
C PHE A 54 -5.29 -16.43 -9.86
N THR A 55 -4.72 -16.31 -11.04
CA THR A 55 -5.28 -16.89 -12.27
C THR A 55 -4.65 -18.19 -12.73
N GLY A 56 -3.68 -18.72 -11.98
CA GLY A 56 -2.82 -19.81 -12.46
C GLY A 56 -1.99 -19.40 -13.68
N THR A 57 -1.30 -20.36 -14.29
CA THR A 57 -0.52 -20.15 -15.53
C THR A 57 -1.41 -20.39 -16.77
N PRO A 58 -0.99 -20.00 -17.98
CA PRO A 58 -1.73 -20.32 -19.20
C PRO A 58 -1.95 -21.84 -19.40
N GLU A 59 -0.98 -22.66 -19.00
CA GLU A 59 -1.05 -24.13 -19.10
C GLU A 59 -1.96 -24.75 -18.03
N ARG A 60 -2.15 -24.06 -16.91
CA ARG A 60 -2.97 -24.49 -15.77
C ARG A 60 -3.78 -23.31 -15.22
N PRO A 61 -4.82 -22.86 -15.94
CA PRO A 61 -5.57 -21.68 -15.55
C PRO A 61 -6.49 -21.96 -14.35
N ASN A 62 -6.58 -20.99 -13.45
CA ASN A 62 -7.61 -20.91 -12.41
C ASN A 62 -8.72 -19.98 -12.89
N VAL A 63 -9.77 -20.55 -13.48
CA VAL A 63 -10.89 -19.80 -14.08
C VAL A 63 -11.58 -18.90 -13.06
N SER A 64 -11.85 -19.40 -11.85
CA SER A 64 -12.47 -18.62 -10.78
C SER A 64 -11.62 -17.42 -10.37
N GLY A 65 -10.28 -17.58 -10.38
CA GLY A 65 -9.35 -16.48 -10.11
C GLY A 65 -9.33 -15.43 -11.22
N ILE A 66 -9.45 -15.85 -12.49
CA ILE A 66 -9.59 -14.93 -13.63
C ILE A 66 -10.88 -14.11 -13.47
N ASP A 67 -12.01 -14.77 -13.24
CA ASP A 67 -13.32 -14.11 -13.08
C ASP A 67 -13.33 -13.15 -11.88
N LEU A 68 -12.73 -13.57 -10.76
CA LEU A 68 -12.57 -12.75 -9.57
C LEU A 68 -11.82 -11.45 -9.90
N VAL A 69 -10.66 -11.53 -10.56
CA VAL A 69 -9.89 -10.33 -10.88
C VAL A 69 -10.59 -9.51 -11.95
N LYS A 70 -11.08 -10.12 -13.03
CA LYS A 70 -11.80 -9.43 -14.12
C LYS A 70 -12.97 -8.60 -13.58
N ASN A 71 -13.81 -9.23 -12.76
CA ASN A 71 -15.05 -8.63 -12.25
C ASN A 71 -14.86 -7.79 -10.97
N SER A 72 -13.63 -7.67 -10.43
CA SER A 72 -13.40 -6.83 -9.27
C SER A 72 -13.75 -5.37 -9.57
N GLY A 73 -14.53 -4.74 -8.68
CA GLY A 73 -14.97 -3.35 -8.86
C GLY A 73 -13.86 -2.32 -8.65
N VAL A 74 -12.74 -2.72 -8.03
CA VAL A 74 -11.54 -1.91 -7.86
C VAL A 74 -10.32 -2.78 -8.10
N LYS A 75 -9.34 -2.26 -8.83
CA LYS A 75 -8.00 -2.84 -8.97
C LYS A 75 -6.99 -1.76 -8.66
N ILE A 76 -6.02 -2.06 -7.81
CA ILE A 76 -4.88 -1.19 -7.51
C ILE A 76 -3.65 -1.90 -8.06
N ILE A 77 -3.07 -1.35 -9.12
CA ILE A 77 -1.96 -1.95 -9.86
C ILE A 77 -0.69 -1.16 -9.54
N GLY A 78 0.24 -1.82 -8.85
CA GLY A 78 1.58 -1.28 -8.61
C GLY A 78 2.52 -1.51 -9.79
N LYS A 79 3.77 -1.04 -9.64
CA LYS A 79 4.82 -1.17 -10.65
C LYS A 79 5.00 -2.63 -11.10
N GLN A 80 4.96 -2.85 -12.42
CA GLN A 80 5.18 -4.15 -13.03
C GLN A 80 6.58 -4.21 -13.68
N ILE A 81 7.45 -5.08 -13.19
CA ILE A 81 8.84 -5.24 -13.70
C ILE A 81 8.87 -6.12 -14.96
N GLY A 82 7.91 -7.03 -15.12
CA GLY A 82 7.80 -7.95 -16.25
C GLY A 82 6.65 -7.63 -17.22
N GLY A 83 6.34 -8.59 -18.08
CA GLY A 83 5.10 -8.59 -18.86
C GLY A 83 3.88 -8.67 -17.94
N PHE A 84 2.85 -7.88 -18.24
CA PHE A 84 1.55 -7.95 -17.55
C PHE A 84 0.40 -8.01 -18.56
N GLU A 85 0.68 -8.49 -19.77
CA GLU A 85 -0.22 -8.50 -20.91
C GLU A 85 -1.48 -9.30 -20.58
N ARG A 86 -1.34 -10.44 -19.89
CA ARG A 86 -2.50 -11.24 -19.49
C ARG A 86 -3.41 -10.52 -18.50
N LEU A 87 -2.84 -9.79 -17.53
CA LEU A 87 -3.63 -8.91 -16.65
C LEU A 87 -4.35 -7.83 -17.47
N ALA A 88 -3.65 -7.24 -18.44
CA ALA A 88 -4.21 -6.19 -19.30
C ALA A 88 -5.37 -6.71 -20.17
N ASP A 89 -5.19 -7.88 -20.79
CA ASP A 89 -6.17 -8.51 -21.67
C ASP A 89 -7.41 -8.97 -20.88
N ASP A 90 -7.21 -9.75 -19.81
CA ASP A 90 -8.31 -10.31 -19.00
C ASP A 90 -9.13 -9.20 -18.31
N CYS A 91 -8.50 -8.07 -17.96
CA CYS A 91 -9.16 -6.92 -17.35
C CYS A 91 -9.64 -5.85 -18.34
N GLU A 92 -9.41 -6.07 -19.64
CA GLU A 92 -9.77 -5.15 -20.73
C GLU A 92 -9.20 -3.74 -20.48
N LEU A 93 -7.91 -3.66 -20.13
CA LEU A 93 -7.23 -2.39 -19.86
C LEU A 93 -6.96 -1.63 -21.16
N SER A 94 -7.23 -0.34 -21.16
CA SER A 94 -6.93 0.54 -22.29
C SER A 94 -5.42 0.69 -22.50
N LYS A 95 -5.00 1.12 -23.70
CA LYS A 95 -3.58 1.40 -24.00
C LYS A 95 -3.02 2.49 -23.09
N GLU A 96 -3.86 3.45 -22.74
CA GLU A 96 -3.56 4.55 -21.82
C GLU A 96 -3.34 4.01 -20.40
N THR A 97 -4.16 3.07 -19.94
CA THR A 97 -3.98 2.39 -18.64
C THR A 97 -2.67 1.60 -18.61
N ILE A 98 -2.38 0.84 -19.67
CA ILE A 98 -1.13 0.07 -19.80
C ILE A 98 0.07 1.01 -19.75
N ALA A 99 0.02 2.12 -20.48
CA ALA A 99 1.06 3.13 -20.47
C ALA A 99 1.24 3.77 -19.07
N ALA A 100 0.14 4.06 -18.37
CA ALA A 100 0.19 4.59 -17.00
C ALA A 100 0.85 3.59 -16.04
N VAL A 101 0.52 2.30 -16.10
CA VAL A 101 1.17 1.25 -15.27
C VAL A 101 2.66 1.17 -15.56
N ARG A 102 3.06 1.28 -16.83
CA ARG A 102 4.48 1.30 -17.24
C ARG A 102 5.22 2.57 -16.78
N ALA A 103 4.50 3.69 -16.64
CA ALA A 103 5.03 4.97 -16.20
C ALA A 103 5.16 5.09 -14.67
N ILE A 104 4.64 4.14 -13.90
CA ILE A 104 4.74 4.12 -12.43
C ILE A 104 6.20 4.29 -12.01
N ASN A 105 6.45 5.36 -11.26
CA ASN A 105 7.73 5.64 -10.65
C ASN A 105 7.57 5.62 -9.13
N ASN A 106 8.37 4.80 -8.46
CA ASN A 106 8.39 4.74 -7.00
C ASN A 106 9.72 5.31 -6.54
N GLN A 107 9.69 6.15 -5.52
CA GLN A 107 10.89 6.64 -4.85
C GLN A 107 10.96 5.98 -3.48
N TYR A 108 11.91 5.06 -3.32
CA TYR A 108 12.12 4.36 -2.05
C TYR A 108 12.25 5.36 -0.89
N GLY A 109 11.52 5.12 0.20
CA GLY A 109 11.50 6.00 1.38
C GLY A 109 10.68 7.28 1.25
N SER A 110 10.17 7.62 0.06
CA SER A 110 9.41 8.84 -0.20
C SER A 110 7.97 8.54 -0.58
N TYR A 111 7.74 8.00 -1.78
CA TYR A 111 6.40 7.71 -2.27
C TYR A 111 6.34 6.46 -3.15
N THR A 112 5.13 5.95 -3.28
CA THR A 112 4.76 4.87 -4.19
C THR A 112 3.60 5.31 -5.06
N GLN A 113 3.64 4.96 -6.34
CA GLN A 113 2.60 5.24 -7.31
C GLN A 113 1.85 3.97 -7.68
N TRP A 114 0.53 4.08 -7.81
CA TRP A 114 -0.36 3.00 -8.23
C TRP A 114 -1.37 3.50 -9.25
N VAL A 115 -1.70 2.65 -10.21
CA VAL A 115 -2.86 2.88 -11.09
C VAL A 115 -4.08 2.23 -10.47
N MET A 116 -5.10 3.03 -10.20
CA MET A 116 -6.41 2.57 -9.75
C MET A 116 -7.34 2.44 -10.95
N VAL A 117 -7.90 1.24 -11.13
CA VAL A 117 -8.97 0.96 -12.10
C VAL A 117 -10.26 0.76 -11.31
N LEU A 118 -11.18 1.70 -11.45
CA LEU A 118 -12.46 1.73 -10.74
C LEU A 118 -13.57 1.34 -11.71
N GLY A 119 -14.37 0.34 -11.36
CA GLY A 119 -15.43 -0.20 -12.19
C GLY A 119 -15.00 -1.37 -13.09
N SER A 120 -15.92 -1.79 -13.95
CA SER A 120 -15.80 -2.95 -14.84
C SER A 120 -16.39 -2.65 -16.22
N GLY A 121 -15.92 -3.33 -17.27
CA GLY A 121 -16.37 -3.08 -18.65
C GLY A 121 -15.96 -1.70 -19.18
N ASN A 122 -16.84 -1.06 -19.95
CA ASN A 122 -16.55 0.22 -20.63
C ASN A 122 -16.61 1.46 -19.71
N ASP A 123 -17.18 1.34 -18.51
CA ASP A 123 -17.36 2.46 -17.56
C ASP A 123 -16.17 2.60 -16.58
N LYS A 124 -15.01 2.00 -16.90
CA LYS A 124 -13.82 2.06 -16.05
C LYS A 124 -13.29 3.48 -15.95
N ILE A 125 -13.07 3.95 -14.73
CA ILE A 125 -12.33 5.18 -14.44
C ILE A 125 -10.91 4.79 -14.04
N ILE A 126 -9.93 5.50 -14.59
CA ILE A 126 -8.50 5.25 -14.37
C ILE A 126 -7.90 6.45 -13.66
N GLU A 127 -7.26 6.22 -12.52
CA GLU A 127 -6.60 7.25 -11.72
C GLU A 127 -5.18 6.82 -11.38
N MET A 128 -4.23 7.77 -11.39
CA MET A 128 -2.90 7.56 -10.82
C MET A 128 -2.91 8.10 -9.39
N ALA A 129 -2.69 7.22 -8.43
CA ALA A 129 -2.50 7.59 -7.03
C ALA A 129 -0.99 7.66 -6.72
N GLU A 130 -0.56 8.75 -6.10
CA GLU A 130 0.76 8.84 -5.47
C GLU A 130 0.57 8.88 -3.96
N VAL A 131 1.12 7.89 -3.27
CA VAL A 131 0.98 7.74 -1.82
C VAL A 131 2.31 7.97 -1.16
N HIS A 132 2.34 9.03 -0.35
CA HIS A 132 3.47 9.41 0.48
C HIS A 132 3.33 8.76 1.85
N ALA A 133 4.46 8.36 2.44
CA ALA A 133 4.47 8.06 3.87
C ALA A 133 4.06 9.35 4.63
N SER A 134 3.21 9.22 5.64
CA SER A 134 3.01 10.37 6.54
C SER A 134 4.37 10.74 7.17
N PRO A 135 4.60 12.02 7.52
CA PRO A 135 5.84 12.44 8.17
C PRO A 135 6.23 11.55 9.37
N ALA A 136 5.25 11.16 10.19
CA ALA A 136 5.48 10.25 11.31
C ALA A 136 5.90 8.85 10.86
N MET A 137 5.27 8.30 9.80
CA MET A 137 5.65 7.01 9.24
C MET A 137 7.04 7.02 8.60
N LEU A 138 7.42 8.13 7.95
CA LEU A 138 8.76 8.32 7.41
C LEU A 138 9.78 8.20 8.53
N TRP A 139 9.64 8.99 9.60
CA TRP A 139 10.61 8.99 10.70
C TRP A 139 10.59 7.71 11.55
N ALA A 140 9.43 7.06 11.67
CA ALA A 140 9.31 5.78 12.37
C ALA A 140 9.96 4.61 11.62
N ASN A 141 9.90 4.60 10.28
CA ASN A 141 10.26 3.44 9.46
C ASN A 141 11.39 3.70 8.44
N THR A 142 12.07 4.84 8.54
CA THR A 142 13.14 5.20 7.61
C THR A 142 14.28 4.17 7.63
N ASN A 143 14.74 3.81 6.43
CA ASN A 143 15.98 3.08 6.20
C ASN A 143 17.09 3.97 5.61
N ASP A 144 16.82 5.27 5.43
CA ASP A 144 17.86 6.22 5.04
C ASP A 144 18.80 6.46 6.22
N THR A 145 20.09 6.51 5.92
CA THR A 145 21.15 6.60 6.92
C THR A 145 21.12 7.94 7.65
N ASN A 146 20.79 9.03 6.97
CA ASN A 146 20.77 10.37 7.56
C ASN A 146 19.63 10.50 8.57
N GLU A 147 18.41 10.12 8.19
CA GLU A 147 17.25 10.14 9.06
C GLU A 147 17.41 9.14 10.23
N ALA A 148 17.94 7.94 9.98
CA ALA A 148 18.19 6.97 11.05
C ALA A 148 19.21 7.48 12.07
N ASN A 149 20.28 8.15 11.61
CA ASN A 149 21.29 8.75 12.48
C ASN A 149 20.74 9.93 13.28
N ALA A 150 19.97 10.82 12.64
CA ALA A 150 19.33 11.94 13.31
C ALA A 150 18.37 11.48 14.43
N ARG A 151 17.55 10.46 14.16
CA ARG A 151 16.67 9.87 15.17
C ARG A 151 17.46 9.27 16.34
N ARG A 152 18.47 8.45 16.04
CA ARG A 152 19.34 7.86 17.07
C ARG A 152 20.09 8.92 17.90
N LEU A 153 20.51 10.01 17.27
CA LEU A 153 21.14 11.14 17.97
C LEU A 153 20.20 11.73 19.01
N LEU A 154 18.94 11.99 18.67
CA LEU A 154 17.96 12.52 19.62
C LEU A 154 17.62 11.52 20.72
N GLU A 155 17.50 10.22 20.41
CA GLU A 155 17.31 9.17 21.41
C GLU A 155 18.46 9.15 22.44
N ASN A 156 19.70 9.39 21.99
CA ASN A 156 20.86 9.47 22.87
C ASN A 156 20.93 10.78 23.67
N LEU A 157 20.54 11.90 23.07
CA LEU A 157 20.56 13.22 23.72
C LEU A 157 19.43 13.39 24.74
N ARG A 158 18.27 12.78 24.48
CA ARG A 158 17.07 12.85 25.32
C ARG A 158 16.53 11.44 25.62
N PRO A 159 17.28 10.63 26.38
CA PRO A 159 16.84 9.28 26.76
C PRO A 159 15.60 9.29 27.66
N ASP A 160 15.25 10.45 28.23
CA ASP A 160 14.05 10.69 29.01
C ASP A 160 12.78 10.77 28.16
N LEU A 161 12.90 11.07 26.86
CA LEU A 161 11.75 11.23 25.97
C LEU A 161 11.32 9.90 25.32
N PRO A 162 10.02 9.61 25.23
CA PRO A 162 9.53 8.46 24.46
C PRO A 162 9.86 8.61 22.97
N LEU A 163 10.16 7.49 22.30
CA LEU A 163 10.42 7.45 20.85
C LEU A 163 9.30 8.11 20.04
N ALA A 164 8.03 7.93 20.43
CA ALA A 164 6.89 8.54 19.76
C ALA A 164 6.95 10.08 19.76
N PHE A 165 7.48 10.69 20.83
CA PHE A 165 7.68 12.14 20.91
C PHE A 165 8.81 12.58 19.97
N ILE A 166 9.94 11.88 19.99
CA ILE A 166 11.09 12.15 19.09
C ILE A 166 10.65 12.07 17.63
N VAL A 167 9.94 11.00 17.25
CA VAL A 167 9.37 10.83 15.90
C VAL A 167 8.43 11.96 15.54
N SER A 168 7.54 12.35 16.46
CA SER A 168 6.57 13.44 16.21
C SER A 168 7.26 14.79 16.03
N TRP A 169 8.29 15.07 16.82
CA TRP A 169 9.08 16.30 16.71
C TRP A 169 9.83 16.35 15.37
N LEU A 170 10.53 15.25 15.00
CA LEU A 170 11.22 15.13 13.72
C LEU A 170 10.26 15.26 12.53
N ALA A 171 9.09 14.63 12.63
CA ALA A 171 8.03 14.71 11.62
C ALA A 171 7.44 16.11 11.46
N ASN A 172 7.37 16.90 12.53
CA ASN A 172 6.92 18.29 12.47
C ASN A 172 8.00 19.19 11.85
N LYS A 173 9.24 19.04 12.29
CA LYS A 173 10.36 19.88 11.87
C LYS A 173 10.83 19.58 10.44
N TYR A 174 10.87 18.31 10.08
CA TYR A 174 11.36 17.80 8.79
C TYR A 174 10.34 16.84 8.17
N PRO A 175 9.20 17.34 7.68
CA PRO A 175 8.09 16.50 7.26
C PRO A 175 8.42 15.55 6.10
N CYS A 176 9.40 15.92 5.27
CA CYS A 176 9.87 15.12 4.14
C CYS A 176 11.21 14.40 4.40
N GLY A 177 11.71 14.42 5.64
CA GLY A 177 13.05 13.94 5.97
C GLY A 177 14.15 14.99 5.74
N LEU A 178 15.38 14.66 6.11
CA LEU A 178 16.55 15.53 5.98
C LEU A 178 17.10 15.51 4.54
N THR A 179 17.17 14.32 3.95
CA THR A 179 17.74 14.12 2.63
C THR A 179 16.93 14.88 1.57
N ALA A 180 15.61 14.96 1.73
CA ALA A 180 14.72 15.71 0.82
C ALA A 180 14.98 17.23 0.82
N VAL A 181 15.53 17.77 1.91
CA VAL A 181 15.91 19.20 2.02
C VAL A 181 17.42 19.42 1.87
N GLY A 182 18.16 18.40 1.42
CA GLY A 182 19.60 18.47 1.19
C GLY A 182 20.46 18.45 2.46
N LEU A 183 19.89 18.02 3.59
CA LEU A 183 20.60 17.92 4.86
C LEU A 183 21.07 16.48 5.10
N THR A 184 22.23 16.35 5.73
CA THR A 184 22.78 15.06 6.19
C THR A 184 22.70 14.87 7.70
N ASN A 185 22.43 15.96 8.45
CA ASN A 185 22.30 15.97 9.90
C ASN A 185 21.28 17.04 10.34
N LEU A 186 20.85 16.97 11.59
CA LEU A 186 20.03 18.01 12.23
C LEU A 186 20.82 19.33 12.33
N LEU A 187 20.12 20.44 12.18
CA LEU A 187 20.70 21.77 12.40
C LEU A 187 20.97 22.01 13.89
N GLU A 188 22.05 22.72 14.21
CA GLU A 188 22.44 23.01 15.60
C GLU A 188 21.34 23.79 16.36
N GLU A 189 20.66 24.70 15.67
CA GLU A 189 19.55 25.48 16.23
C GLU A 189 18.37 24.60 16.68
N ASP A 190 18.11 23.51 15.96
CA ASP A 190 17.01 22.60 16.26
C ASP A 190 17.34 21.68 17.44
N LEU A 191 18.62 21.31 17.57
CA LEU A 191 19.12 20.61 18.76
C LEU A 191 19.04 21.51 20.00
N ALA A 192 19.30 22.81 19.85
CA ALA A 192 19.17 23.78 20.94
C ALA A 192 17.71 23.93 21.41
N GLU A 193 16.76 23.99 20.47
CA GLU A 193 15.32 24.04 20.77
C GLU A 193 14.86 22.86 21.65
N LEU A 194 15.33 21.66 21.33
CA LEU A 194 15.01 20.43 22.06
C LEU A 194 15.62 20.38 23.48
N ASN A 195 16.73 21.09 23.70
CA ASN A 195 17.35 21.23 25.03
C ASN A 195 16.65 22.27 25.92
N ILE A 196 15.97 23.26 25.33
CA ILE A 196 15.29 24.32 26.09
C ILE A 196 13.93 23.85 26.63
N GLY A 197 13.29 22.85 25.99
CA GLY A 197 11.97 22.33 26.37
C GLY A 197 11.94 21.28 27.52
N GLY A 198 13.07 21.00 28.18
CA GLY A 198 13.18 19.97 29.23
C GLY A 198 12.78 20.39 30.66
N ASN A 199 12.34 21.62 30.87
CA ASN A 199 11.90 22.14 32.17
C ASN A 199 10.40 22.50 32.18
N LEU A 200 9.53 21.50 32.02
CA LEU A 200 8.11 21.61 32.37
C LEU A 200 7.76 20.57 33.44
#